data_AF-F5SYQ0-F1
#
_entry.id   AF-F5SYQ0-F1
#
_cell.length_a   1.000
_cell.length_b   1.000
_cell.length_c   1.000
_cell.angle_alpha   90.00
_cell.angle_beta   90.00
_cell.angle_gamma   90.00
#
_symmetry.space_group_name_H-M   'P 1'
#
loop_
_entity.id
_entity.type
_entity.pdbx_description
1 polymer ?
#
loop_
_entity_poly.entity_id
_entity_poly.type
_entity_poly.pdbx_seq_one_letter_code
_entity_poly.pdbx_strand_id
1 'polypeptide(L)'
;MDFFSEKEAKSYTLSMMTGYLSHEQLLQKLDDFKNFREIEPNDEEKEYWSKKITELEHWLNSSKYQDGEYPQGLDQLFLDLVEWRASIFALQSVNATKELFSKYIFYSQWMNGATYAVFSILGKLVSKDRRVIH
;
A
#
# COMPACT_ATOMS: atom_id res chain seq x y z
N MET A 1 -8.67 -16.70 -2.12
CA MET A 1 -7.20 -16.66 -2.10
C MET A 1 -6.78 -17.67 -1.06
N ASP A 2 -6.05 -18.69 -1.47
CA ASP A 2 -5.63 -19.77 -0.57
C ASP A 2 -4.14 -19.59 -0.28
N PHE A 3 -3.78 -19.54 0.99
CA PHE A 3 -2.39 -19.45 1.46
C PHE A 3 -1.95 -20.81 1.98
N PHE A 4 -0.76 -21.25 1.59
CA PHE A 4 -0.22 -22.57 1.95
C PHE A 4 0.56 -22.55 3.27
N SER A 5 0.85 -21.35 3.81
CA SER A 5 1.47 -21.21 5.14
C SER A 5 1.13 -19.88 5.81
N GLU A 6 1.22 -19.86 7.15
CA GLU A 6 1.10 -18.65 7.96
C GLU A 6 2.13 -17.58 7.55
N LYS A 7 3.33 -18.01 7.15
CA LYS A 7 4.39 -17.12 6.67
C LYS A 7 4.01 -16.44 5.36
N GLU A 8 3.35 -17.17 4.46
CA GLU A 8 2.89 -16.66 3.17
C GLU A 8 1.72 -15.68 3.34
N ALA A 9 0.77 -16.00 4.22
CA ALA A 9 -0.29 -15.08 4.61
C ALA A 9 0.27 -13.80 5.26
N LYS A 10 1.26 -13.93 6.16
CA LYS A 10 1.92 -12.78 6.79
C LYS A 10 2.69 -11.92 5.79
N SER A 11 3.46 -12.53 4.89
CA SER A 11 4.18 -11.80 3.82
C SER A 11 3.23 -11.09 2.87
N TYR A 12 2.15 -11.76 2.45
CA TYR A 12 1.13 -11.16 1.60
C TYR A 12 0.45 -9.98 2.31
N THR A 13 0.06 -10.17 3.57
CA THR A 13 -0.56 -9.10 4.36
C THR A 13 0.43 -7.95 4.60
N LEU A 14 1.72 -8.23 4.80
CA LEU A 14 2.76 -7.21 4.87
C LEU A 14 2.92 -6.46 3.56
N SER A 15 3.03 -7.14 2.41
CA SER A 15 3.16 -6.50 1.09
C SER A 15 1.92 -5.72 0.67
N MET A 16 0.74 -6.10 1.17
CA MET A 16 -0.49 -5.35 0.97
C MET A 16 -0.60 -4.15 1.94
N MET A 17 -0.03 -4.23 3.14
CA MET A 17 -0.18 -3.21 4.19
C MET A 17 0.99 -2.26 4.37
N THR A 18 2.14 -2.60 3.80
CA THR A 18 3.34 -1.77 3.73
C THR A 18 3.61 -1.59 2.26
N GLY A 19 4.08 -0.43 1.81
CA GLY A 19 4.61 -0.25 0.45
C GLY A 19 5.89 -1.05 0.19
N TYR A 20 6.03 -2.19 0.89
CA TYR A 20 7.12 -3.13 0.80
C TYR A 20 7.02 -3.85 -0.54
N LEU A 21 7.86 -3.37 -1.45
CA LEU A 21 8.25 -4.13 -2.62
C LEU A 21 9.33 -5.12 -2.17
N SER A 22 9.23 -6.37 -2.60
CA SER A 22 10.29 -7.36 -2.42
C SER A 22 11.59 -6.86 -3.07
N HIS A 23 12.74 -7.41 -2.67
CA HIS A 23 14.02 -7.07 -3.30
C HIS A 23 13.97 -7.22 -4.83
N GLU A 24 13.37 -8.31 -5.31
CA GLU A 24 13.18 -8.55 -6.76
C GLU A 24 12.27 -7.49 -7.40
N GLN A 25 11.18 -7.09 -6.74
CA GLN A 25 10.30 -6.03 -7.25
C GLN A 25 10.98 -4.66 -7.27
N LEU A 26 11.87 -4.39 -6.33
CA LEU A 26 12.66 -3.15 -6.30
C LEU A 26 13.70 -3.12 -7.42
N LEU A 27 14.36 -4.26 -7.69
CA LEU A 27 15.26 -4.41 -8.83
C LEU A 27 14.51 -4.28 -10.16
N GLN A 28 13.32 -4.86 -10.27
CA GLN A 28 12.47 -4.70 -11.45
C GLN A 28 12.10 -3.22 -11.65
N LYS A 29 11.69 -2.54 -10.58
CA LYS A 29 11.34 -1.11 -10.63
C LYS A 29 12.53 -0.22 -10.98
N LEU A 30 13.73 -0.61 -10.56
CA LEU A 30 14.97 0.05 -10.95
C LEU A 30 15.23 -0.11 -12.46
N ASP A 31 15.02 -1.32 -13.00
CA ASP A 31 15.14 -1.58 -14.42
C ASP A 31 14.11 -0.77 -15.23
N ASP A 32 12.86 -0.73 -14.76
CA ASP A 32 11.80 0.09 -15.36
C ASP A 32 12.20 1.58 -15.40
N PHE A 33 12.75 2.12 -14.30
CA PHE A 33 13.22 3.51 -14.26
C PHE A 33 14.39 3.78 -15.20
N LYS A 34 15.32 2.83 -15.35
CA LYS A 34 16.41 2.92 -16.34
C LYS A 34 15.84 2.94 -17.75
N ASN A 35 14.89 2.05 -18.06
CA ASN A 35 14.22 2.00 -19.35
C ASN A 35 13.46 3.32 -19.63
N PHE A 36 12.74 3.88 -18.65
CA PHE A 36 12.05 5.17 -18.81
C PHE A 36 13.01 6.31 -19.10
N ARG A 37 14.16 6.37 -18.42
CA ARG A 37 15.17 7.39 -18.72
C ARG A 37 15.72 7.27 -20.15
N GLU A 38 15.91 6.06 -20.66
CA GLU A 38 16.46 5.83 -22.00
C GLU A 38 15.48 6.19 -23.12
N ILE A 39 14.18 5.92 -22.92
CA ILE A 39 13.15 6.19 -23.94
C ILE A 39 12.65 7.64 -23.93
N GLU A 40 12.87 8.38 -22.83
CA GLU A 40 12.34 9.73 -22.66
C GLU A 40 13.09 10.73 -23.56
N PRO A 41 12.42 11.49 -24.44
CA PRO A 41 13.07 12.52 -25.25
C PRO A 41 13.41 13.81 -24.50
N ASN A 42 12.73 14.09 -23.37
CA ASN A 42 12.86 15.34 -22.62
C ASN A 42 13.99 15.29 -21.57
N ASP A 43 14.92 16.25 -21.59
CA ASP A 43 16.04 16.31 -20.66
C ASP A 43 15.61 16.57 -19.20
N GLU A 44 14.55 17.34 -18.97
CA GLU A 44 14.01 17.57 -17.61
C GLU A 44 13.46 16.27 -17.00
N GLU A 45 12.78 15.46 -17.82
CA GLU A 45 12.21 14.18 -17.39
C GLU A 45 13.31 13.11 -17.24
N LYS A 46 14.35 13.13 -18.08
CA LYS A 46 15.55 12.31 -17.86
C LYS A 46 16.23 12.62 -16.54
N GLU A 47 16.32 13.89 -16.17
CA GLU A 47 16.91 14.29 -14.89
C GLU A 47 16.06 13.83 -13.71
N TYR A 48 14.72 13.93 -13.83
CA TYR A 48 13.79 13.36 -12.86
C TYR A 48 13.99 11.85 -12.68
N TRP A 49 14.04 11.07 -13.77
CA TRP A 49 14.26 9.63 -13.70
C TRP A 49 15.66 9.28 -13.15
N SER A 50 16.69 10.04 -13.51
CA SER A 50 18.05 9.88 -12.97
C SER A 50 18.09 10.10 -11.46
N LYS A 51 17.37 11.10 -10.96
CA LYS A 51 17.21 11.33 -9.53
C LYS A 51 16.49 10.17 -8.85
N LYS A 52 15.42 9.63 -9.46
CA LYS A 52 14.68 8.49 -8.91
C LYS A 52 15.49 7.19 -8.88
N ILE A 53 16.30 6.93 -9.90
CA ILE A 53 17.25 5.81 -9.91
C ILE A 53 18.24 5.97 -8.75
N THR A 54 18.85 7.16 -8.61
CA THR A 54 19.84 7.43 -7.55
C THR A 54 19.23 7.28 -6.15
N GLU A 55 18.02 7.79 -5.93
CA GLU A 55 17.28 7.64 -4.68
C GLU A 55 17.02 6.16 -4.34
N LEU A 56 16.62 5.36 -5.35
CA LEU A 56 16.31 3.94 -5.17
C LEU A 56 17.58 3.10 -4.94
N GLU A 57 18.68 3.37 -5.66
CA GLU A 57 19.98 2.71 -5.47
C GLU A 57 20.58 3.05 -4.10
N HIS A 58 20.49 4.32 -3.68
CA HIS A 58 20.95 4.71 -2.35
C HIS A 58 20.14 3.99 -1.28
N TRP A 59 18.81 3.94 -1.42
CA TRP A 59 17.97 3.28 -0.43
C TRP A 59 18.23 1.78 -0.35
N LEU A 60 18.38 1.07 -1.50
CA LEU A 60 18.74 -0.36 -1.55
C LEU A 60 20.07 -0.67 -0.85
N ASN A 61 21.02 0.26 -0.88
CA ASN A 61 22.31 0.14 -0.23
C ASN A 61 22.37 0.71 1.20
N SER A 62 21.26 1.21 1.73
CA SER A 62 21.22 1.81 3.06
C SER A 62 21.16 0.75 4.17
N SER A 63 21.72 1.07 5.34
CA SER A 63 21.56 0.25 6.54
C SER A 63 20.08 0.04 6.88
N LYS A 64 19.24 1.07 6.68
CA LYS A 64 17.78 1.00 6.85
C LYS A 64 17.15 -0.13 6.03
N TYR A 65 17.57 -0.34 4.79
CA TYR A 65 17.06 -1.45 3.98
C TYR A 65 17.54 -2.81 4.51
N GLN A 66 18.82 -2.91 4.89
CA GLN A 66 19.41 -4.12 5.47
C GLN A 66 18.77 -4.51 6.81
N ASP A 67 18.36 -3.49 7.59
CA ASP A 67 17.69 -3.63 8.88
C ASP A 67 16.17 -3.85 8.75
N GLY A 68 15.62 -3.88 7.52
CA GLY A 68 14.20 -4.12 7.25
C GLY A 68 13.28 -2.92 7.50
N GLU A 69 13.82 -1.70 7.54
CA GLU A 69 13.06 -0.46 7.70
C GLU A 69 12.49 0.04 6.37
N TYR A 70 11.43 -0.61 5.91
CA TYR A 70 10.80 -0.29 4.63
C TYR A 70 9.90 0.96 4.71
N PRO A 71 9.94 1.85 3.71
CA PRO A 71 9.09 3.02 3.67
C PRO A 71 7.62 2.60 3.68
N GLN A 72 6.89 3.08 4.68
CA GLN A 72 5.45 2.95 4.72
C GLN A 72 4.87 3.99 3.75
N GLY A 73 4.34 3.54 2.63
CA GLY A 73 3.68 4.41 1.67
C GLY A 73 2.43 5.01 2.30
N LEU A 74 2.54 6.23 2.83
CA LEU A 74 1.38 7.01 3.28
C LEU A 74 0.37 7.15 2.14
N ASP A 75 0.84 7.29 0.91
CA ASP A 75 0.02 7.37 -0.30
C ASP A 75 -0.83 6.11 -0.51
N GLN A 76 -0.26 4.92 -0.27
CA GLN A 76 -1.01 3.67 -0.36
C GLN A 76 -2.08 3.60 0.73
N LEU A 77 -1.76 4.01 1.96
CA LEU A 77 -2.74 4.09 3.04
C LEU A 77 -3.87 5.06 2.73
N PHE A 78 -3.59 6.19 2.06
CA PHE A 78 -4.62 7.12 1.60
C PHE A 78 -5.48 6.53 0.50
N LEU A 79 -4.88 5.85 -0.49
CA LEU A 79 -5.62 5.18 -1.57
C LEU A 79 -6.54 4.08 -1.01
N ASP A 80 -6.03 3.23 -0.12
CA ASP A 80 -6.80 2.18 0.54
C ASP A 80 -7.98 2.79 1.34
N LEU A 81 -7.76 3.91 2.03
CA LEU A 81 -8.81 4.61 2.78
C LEU A 81 -9.93 5.11 1.86
N VAL A 82 -9.57 5.69 0.70
CA VAL A 82 -10.52 6.16 -0.30
C VAL A 82 -11.33 4.99 -0.87
N GLU A 83 -10.67 3.88 -1.19
CA GLU A 83 -11.31 2.69 -1.74
C GLU A 83 -12.31 2.05 -0.76
N TRP A 84 -11.91 1.88 0.50
CA TRP A 84 -12.80 1.38 1.55
C TRP A 84 -14.00 2.30 1.77
N ARG A 85 -13.78 3.62 1.77
CA ARG A 85 -14.86 4.58 1.95
C ARG A 85 -15.83 4.58 0.78
N ALA A 86 -15.33 4.50 -0.44
CA ALA A 86 -16.13 4.40 -1.66
C ALA A 86 -16.97 3.12 -1.69
N SER A 87 -16.38 1.99 -1.30
CA SER A 87 -17.06 0.68 -1.22
C SER A 87 -18.22 0.69 -0.20
N ILE A 88 -17.99 1.27 0.99
CA ILE A 88 -19.04 1.46 2.00
C ILE A 88 -20.14 2.37 1.48
N PHE A 89 -19.76 3.49 0.84
CA PHE A 89 -20.72 4.45 0.32
C PHE A 89 -21.58 3.87 -0.80
N ALA A 90 -20.99 3.10 -1.72
CA ALA A 90 -21.71 2.42 -2.79
C ALA A 90 -22.84 1.56 -2.21
N LEU A 91 -22.55 0.76 -1.19
CA LEU A 91 -23.54 -0.10 -0.52
C LEU A 91 -24.54 0.66 0.35
N GLN A 92 -24.23 1.87 0.81
CA GLN A 92 -25.16 2.75 1.52
C GLN A 92 -26.10 3.51 0.57
N SER A 93 -25.62 3.82 -0.64
CA SER A 93 -26.32 4.64 -1.64
C SER A 93 -27.33 3.86 -2.48
N VAL A 94 -27.27 2.51 -2.47
CA VAL A 94 -28.29 1.71 -3.14
C VAL A 94 -29.60 1.90 -2.39
N ASN A 95 -30.63 2.46 -3.05
CA ASN A 95 -32.03 2.43 -2.62
C ASN A 95 -32.61 1.00 -2.66
N ALA A 96 -31.82 0.01 -2.28
CA ALA A 96 -32.30 -1.31 -1.95
C ALA A 96 -33.10 -1.13 -0.66
N THR A 97 -34.32 -1.65 -0.65
CA THR A 97 -35.17 -1.81 0.53
C THR A 97 -34.28 -1.99 1.77
N LYS A 98 -34.31 -1.02 2.70
CA LYS A 98 -33.41 -0.89 3.86
C LYS A 98 -33.23 -2.18 4.67
N GLU A 99 -34.12 -3.15 4.49
CA GLU A 99 -34.12 -4.44 5.14
C GLU A 99 -33.26 -5.54 4.49
N LEU A 100 -32.90 -5.45 3.20
CA LEU A 100 -32.20 -6.55 2.51
C LEU A 100 -30.84 -6.82 3.15
N PHE A 101 -30.05 -5.78 3.38
CA PHE A 101 -28.71 -5.93 3.96
C PHE A 101 -28.71 -6.20 5.47
N SER A 102 -29.75 -5.76 6.19
CA SER A 102 -29.92 -6.09 7.62
C SER A 102 -30.27 -7.56 7.87
N LYS A 103 -30.78 -8.28 6.86
CA LYS A 103 -31.16 -9.69 6.95
C LYS A 103 -29.99 -10.66 6.77
N TYR A 104 -28.87 -10.24 6.18
CA TYR A 104 -27.76 -11.14 5.87
C TYR A 104 -26.57 -10.90 6.80
N ILE A 105 -26.20 -11.94 7.55
CA ILE A 105 -25.03 -11.98 8.44
C ILE A 105 -23.75 -11.55 7.71
N PHE A 106 -23.62 -11.91 6.43
CA PHE A 106 -22.50 -11.51 5.58
C PHE A 106 -22.31 -9.99 5.51
N TYR A 107 -23.38 -9.21 5.35
CA TYR A 107 -23.26 -7.75 5.25
C TYR A 107 -22.80 -7.15 6.59
N SER A 108 -23.31 -7.65 7.71
CA SER A 108 -22.87 -7.22 9.04
C SER A 108 -21.39 -7.54 9.27
N GLN A 109 -20.94 -8.75 8.90
CA GLN A 109 -19.53 -9.14 8.99
C GLN A 109 -18.65 -8.30 8.06
N TRP A 110 -19.07 -8.09 6.82
CA TRP A 110 -18.36 -7.27 5.84
C TRP A 110 -18.25 -5.82 6.32
N MET A 111 -19.33 -5.22 6.81
CA MET A 111 -19.33 -3.84 7.31
C MET A 111 -18.44 -3.67 8.55
N ASN A 112 -18.47 -4.64 9.47
CA ASN A 112 -17.57 -4.64 10.63
C ASN A 112 -16.10 -4.76 10.19
N GLY A 113 -15.80 -5.65 9.22
CA GLY A 113 -14.47 -5.79 8.65
C GLY A 113 -13.98 -4.52 7.94
N ALA A 114 -14.83 -3.91 7.10
CA ALA A 114 -14.54 -2.66 6.40
C ALA A 114 -14.31 -1.50 7.38
N THR A 115 -15.12 -1.41 8.43
CA THR A 115 -14.96 -0.41 9.49
C THR A 115 -13.63 -0.61 10.23
N TYR A 116 -13.28 -1.85 10.57
CA TYR A 116 -11.99 -2.18 11.20
C TYR A 116 -10.80 -1.84 10.30
N ALA A 117 -10.90 -2.08 8.98
CA ALA A 117 -9.87 -1.72 8.01
C ALA A 117 -9.65 -0.20 7.99
N VAL A 118 -10.72 0.59 7.92
CA VAL A 118 -10.66 2.06 7.98
C VAL A 118 -10.00 2.56 9.27
N PHE A 119 -10.42 2.05 10.44
CA PHE A 119 -9.81 2.45 11.71
C PHE A 119 -8.35 2.01 11.83
N SER A 120 -7.98 0.86 11.27
CA SER A 120 -6.60 0.39 11.25
C SER A 120 -5.71 1.29 10.37
N ILE A 121 -6.21 1.73 9.22
CA ILE A 121 -5.52 2.68 8.34
C ILE A 121 -5.36 4.03 9.04
N LEU A 122 -6.43 4.56 9.63
CA LEU A 122 -6.38 5.80 10.41
C LEU A 122 -5.37 5.67 11.56
N GLY A 123 -5.41 4.56 12.29
CA GLY A 123 -4.48 4.23 13.37
C GLY A 123 -3.02 4.26 12.90
N LYS A 124 -2.71 3.70 11.73
CA LYS A 124 -1.37 3.78 11.12
C LYS A 124 -0.99 5.22 10.76
N LEU A 125 -1.90 5.98 10.16
CA LEU A 125 -1.68 7.37 9.77
C LEU A 125 -1.46 8.31 10.97
N VAL A 126 -2.15 8.08 12.09
CA VAL A 126 -2.00 8.90 13.31
C VAL A 126 -0.96 8.36 14.29
N SER A 127 -0.54 7.10 14.13
CA SER A 127 0.52 6.53 14.96
C SER A 127 1.81 7.29 14.68
N LYS A 128 2.30 8.02 15.67
CA LYS A 128 3.67 8.55 15.61
C LYS A 128 4.61 7.37 15.49
N ASP A 129 5.28 7.24 14.35
CA ASP A 129 6.32 6.24 14.19
C ASP A 129 7.41 6.51 15.26
N ARG A 130 7.53 5.59 16.23
CA ARG A 130 8.52 5.72 17.30
C ARG A 130 9.96 5.56 16.79
N ARG A 131 10.15 5.18 15.52
CA ARG A 131 11.47 5.11 14.85
C ARG A 131 11.96 6.45 14.30
N VAL A 132 11.12 7.48 14.27
CA VAL A 132 11.48 8.84 13.80
C VAL A 132 12.02 9.72 14.95
N ILE A 133 12.06 9.20 16.18
CA ILE A 133 12.70 9.86 17.33
C ILE A 133 13.99 9.09 17.64
N HIS A 134 15.04 9.32 16.84
CA HIS A 134 16.44 9.31 17.25
C HIS A 134 17.30 9.97 16.19
#